data_AF-A0ABC8UL84-F1
#
_entry.id   AF-A0ABC8UL84-F1
#
_cell.length_a   1.000
_cell.length_b   1.000
_cell.length_c   1.000
_cell.angle_alpha   90.00
_cell.angle_beta   90.00
_cell.angle_gamma   90.00
#
_symmetry.space_group_name_H-M   'P 1'
#
loop_
_entity.id
_entity.type
_entity.pdbx_description
1 polymer ?
#
loop_
_entity_poly.entity_id
_entity_poly.type
_entity_poly.pdbx_seq_one_letter_code
_entity_poly.pdbx_strand_id
1 'polypeptide(L)'
;MTEPGKHLGVAGLGGLGHVAVKLGKAFGLKVTVISTSHKKESEAINKVGADYFLVSSNPEKMKDALGTMDYIIDTIATVHPLAPVA
;
A
#
# COMPACT_ATOMS: atom_id res chain seq x y z
N MET A 1 9.22 -8.21 8.61
CA MET A 1 9.04 -7.38 7.39
C MET A 1 10.35 -7.11 6.63
N THR A 2 11.37 -7.97 6.72
CA THR A 2 12.65 -7.78 5.98
C THR A 2 13.03 -8.98 5.13
N GLU A 3 12.08 -9.91 4.95
CA GLU A 3 12.25 -11.09 4.10
C GLU A 3 11.90 -10.71 2.65
N PRO A 4 12.85 -10.76 1.70
CA PRO A 4 12.60 -10.42 0.30
C PRO A 4 11.51 -11.30 -0.33
N GLY A 5 10.80 -10.76 -1.32
CA GLY A 5 9.74 -11.48 -2.03
C GLY A 5 8.38 -11.48 -1.33
N LYS A 6 8.31 -11.05 -0.06
CA LYS A 6 7.06 -10.81 0.66
C LYS A 6 6.32 -9.58 0.12
N HIS A 7 5.01 -9.53 0.34
CA HIS A 7 4.13 -8.46 -0.15
C HIS A 7 3.71 -7.52 0.98
N LEU A 8 4.09 -6.25 0.86
CA LEU A 8 3.72 -5.15 1.75
C LEU A 8 2.59 -4.29 1.16
N GLY A 9 1.52 -4.10 1.91
CA GLY A 9 0.53 -3.04 1.73
C GLY A 9 0.91 -1.77 2.49
N VAL A 10 0.79 -0.61 1.86
CA VAL A 10 0.97 0.70 2.51
C VAL A 10 -0.33 1.48 2.39
N ALA A 11 -1.08 1.61 3.49
CA ALA A 11 -2.31 2.40 3.51
C ALA A 11 -2.01 3.88 3.78
N GLY A 12 -2.44 4.73 2.85
CA GLY A 12 -2.13 6.15 2.84
C GLY A 12 -0.78 6.47 2.21
N LEU A 13 -0.78 7.48 1.32
CA LEU A 13 0.43 7.99 0.67
C LEU A 13 0.63 9.46 1.06
N GLY A 14 1.26 9.67 2.22
CA GLY A 14 1.74 10.96 2.74
C GLY A 14 3.23 10.86 3.10
N GLY A 15 3.73 11.69 4.01
CA GLY A 15 5.16 11.65 4.41
C GLY A 15 5.63 10.27 4.90
N LEU A 16 4.89 9.65 5.83
CA LEU A 16 5.20 8.31 6.33
C LEU A 16 5.01 7.23 5.26
N GLY A 17 3.93 7.30 4.49
CA GLY A 17 3.67 6.35 3.39
C GLY A 17 4.79 6.34 2.35
N HIS A 18 5.36 7.50 2.00
CA HIS A 18 6.52 7.59 1.11
C HIS A 18 7.73 6.82 1.66
N VAL A 19 8.02 6.98 2.96
CA VAL A 19 9.12 6.29 3.61
C VAL A 19 8.86 4.79 3.68
N ALA A 20 7.63 4.38 4.02
CA ALA A 20 7.24 2.98 4.06
C ALA A 20 7.41 2.28 2.70
N VAL A 21 7.01 2.93 1.60
CA VAL A 21 7.23 2.40 0.25
C VAL A 21 8.72 2.24 -0.04
N LYS A 22 9.52 3.28 0.18
CA LYS A 22 10.96 3.25 -0.08
C LYS A 22 11.68 2.17 0.73
N LEU A 23 11.32 2.00 2.00
CA LEU A 23 11.86 0.94 2.85
C LEU A 23 11.44 -0.45 2.37
N GLY A 24 10.16 -0.64 2.04
CA GLY A 24 9.68 -1.91 1.49
C GLY A 24 10.42 -2.30 0.21
N LYS A 25 10.60 -1.35 -0.72
CA LYS A 25 11.39 -1.56 -1.95
C LYS A 25 12.85 -1.86 -1.64
N ALA A 26 13.48 -1.15 -0.71
CA ALA A 26 14.86 -1.40 -0.30
C ALA A 26 15.05 -2.79 0.33
N PHE A 27 14.02 -3.33 0.98
CA PHE A 27 14.02 -4.70 1.51
C PHE A 27 13.65 -5.78 0.46
N GLY A 28 13.47 -5.41 -0.81
CA GLY A 28 13.13 -6.35 -1.87
C GLY A 28 11.68 -6.88 -1.76
N LEU A 29 10.79 -6.11 -1.15
CA LEU A 29 9.37 -6.45 -1.06
C LEU A 29 8.64 -6.04 -2.34
N LYS A 30 7.57 -6.77 -2.63
CA LYS A 30 6.49 -6.29 -3.50
C LYS A 30 5.66 -5.29 -2.70
N VAL A 31 5.44 -4.08 -3.21
CA VAL A 31 4.77 -3.00 -2.49
C VAL A 31 3.51 -2.56 -3.22
N THR A 32 2.36 -2.63 -2.55
CA THR A 32 1.10 -2.04 -3.00
C THR A 32 0.77 -0.82 -2.15
N VAL A 33 0.54 0.33 -2.78
CA VAL A 33 -0.04 1.49 -2.10
C VAL A 33 -1.56 1.39 -2.14
N ILE A 34 -2.20 1.62 -1.00
CA ILE A 34 -3.65 1.58 -0.81
C ILE A 34 -4.13 3.00 -0.53
N SER A 35 -5.08 3.48 -1.32
CA SER A 35 -5.58 4.86 -1.24
C SER A 35 -7.07 4.92 -1.57
N THR A 36 -7.78 5.89 -1.01
CA THR A 36 -9.20 6.13 -1.34
C THR A 36 -9.41 6.82 -2.69
N SER A 37 -8.35 7.41 -3.27
CA SER A 37 -8.43 8.16 -4.53
C SER A 37 -7.31 7.80 -5.51
N HIS A 38 -7.66 7.72 -6.79
CA HIS A 38 -6.74 7.53 -7.93
C HIS A 38 -5.73 8.66 -8.11
N LYS A 39 -5.96 9.85 -7.54
CA LYS A 39 -5.08 11.02 -7.72
C LYS A 39 -3.62 10.76 -7.36
N LYS A 40 -3.38 9.80 -6.46
CA LYS A 40 -2.04 9.46 -5.96
C LYS A 40 -1.38 8.28 -6.68
N GLU A 41 -2.04 7.70 -7.68
CA GLU A 41 -1.54 6.52 -8.40
C GLU A 41 -0.25 6.82 -9.17
N SER A 42 -0.23 7.92 -9.94
CA SER A 42 0.96 8.32 -10.69
C SER A 42 2.15 8.63 -9.76
N GLU A 43 1.89 9.21 -8.58
CA GLU A 43 2.92 9.45 -7.57
C GLU A 43 3.43 8.13 -6.97
N ALA A 44 2.52 7.22 -6.61
CA ALA A 44 2.85 5.89 -6.07
C ALA A 44 3.76 5.09 -7.02
N ILE A 45 3.37 4.99 -8.29
CA ILE A 45 4.10 4.17 -9.27
C ILE A 45 5.37 4.89 -9.76
N ASN A 46 5.25 6.14 -10.21
CA ASN A 46 6.33 6.79 -10.95
C ASN A 46 7.34 7.53 -10.06
N LYS A 47 6.96 7.95 -8.84
CA LYS A 47 7.85 8.74 -7.97
C LYS A 47 8.43 7.95 -6.81
N VAL A 48 7.63 7.10 -6.17
CA VAL A 48 8.11 6.29 -5.02
C VAL A 48 8.40 4.84 -5.38
N GLY A 49 8.00 4.39 -6.57
CA GLY A 49 8.36 3.06 -7.09
C GLY A 49 7.57 1.92 -6.45
N ALA A 50 6.32 2.16 -6.06
CA ALA A 50 5.41 1.07 -5.71
C ALA A 50 5.14 0.18 -6.94
N ASP A 51 4.97 -1.12 -6.71
CA ASP A 51 4.70 -2.08 -7.79
C ASP A 51 3.23 -2.03 -8.23
N TYR A 52 2.33 -1.74 -7.27
CA TYR A 52 0.89 -1.70 -7.50
C TYR A 52 0.23 -0.56 -6.75
N PHE A 53 -0.95 -0.18 -7.23
CA PHE A 53 -1.85 0.76 -6.58
C PHE A 53 -3.24 0.15 -6.45
N LEU A 54 -3.83 0.25 -5.26
CA LEU A 54 -5.13 -0.30 -4.93
C LEU A 54 -6.04 0.82 -4.44
N VAL A 55 -7.15 1.03 -5.14
CA VAL A 55 -8.17 1.98 -4.72
C VAL A 55 -9.16 1.31 -3.78
N SER A 56 -9.13 1.70 -2.51
CA SER A 56 -9.94 1.09 -1.45
C SER A 56 -11.43 1.36 -1.57
N SER A 57 -11.82 2.39 -2.33
CA SER A 57 -13.23 2.67 -2.66
C SER A 57 -13.78 1.76 -3.77
N ASN A 58 -12.97 0.88 -4.38
CA ASN A 58 -13.43 -0.10 -5.35
C ASN A 58 -13.57 -1.49 -4.68
N PRO A 59 -14.80 -1.96 -4.39
CA PRO A 59 -15.03 -3.21 -3.66
C PRO A 59 -14.50 -4.45 -4.39
N GLU A 60 -14.58 -4.48 -5.72
CA GLU A 60 -14.11 -5.62 -6.51
C GLU A 60 -12.59 -5.76 -6.42
N LYS A 61 -11.87 -4.64 -6.56
CA LYS A 61 -10.40 -4.63 -6.42
C LYS A 61 -9.96 -4.96 -4.99
N MET A 62 -10.71 -4.53 -3.97
CA MET A 62 -10.43 -4.92 -2.59
C MET A 62 -10.62 -6.42 -2.37
N LYS A 63 -11.67 -7.01 -2.97
CA LYS A 63 -11.92 -8.44 -2.89
C LYS A 63 -10.78 -9.25 -3.53
N ASP A 64 -10.28 -8.82 -4.67
CA ASP A 64 -9.15 -9.47 -5.36
C ASP A 64 -7.84 -9.42 -4.55
N ALA A 65 -7.70 -8.43 -3.66
CA ALA A 65 -6.51 -8.23 -2.85
C ALA A 65 -6.54 -8.99 -1.51
N LEU A 66 -7.67 -9.62 -1.14
CA LEU A 66 -7.81 -10.34 0.13
C LEU A 66 -6.79 -11.47 0.26
N GLY A 67 -6.08 -11.51 1.40
CA GLY A 67 -5.08 -12.55 1.68
C GLY A 67 -3.83 -12.50 0.81
N THR A 68 -3.62 -11.43 0.03
CA THR A 68 -2.45 -11.31 -0.86
C THR A 68 -1.23 -10.65 -0.22
N MET A 69 -1.42 -9.90 0.86
CA MET A 69 -0.36 -9.12 1.51
C MET A 69 0.08 -9.80 2.81
N ASP A 70 1.39 -9.96 3.00
CA ASP A 70 1.97 -10.51 4.23
C ASP A 70 2.04 -9.46 5.37
N TYR A 71 2.11 -8.18 5.01
CA TYR A 71 2.25 -7.07 5.94
C TYR A 71 1.42 -5.88 5.46
N ILE A 72 0.87 -5.10 6.41
CA ILE A 72 0.29 -3.79 6.13
C ILE A 72 0.89 -2.75 7.08
N ILE A 73 1.33 -1.62 6.52
CA ILE A 73 1.64 -0.41 7.27
C ILE A 73 0.54 0.61 6.99
N ASP A 74 -0.24 0.92 8.02
CA ASP A 74 -1.24 1.98 7.97
C ASP A 74 -0.66 3.31 8.46
N THR A 75 -0.72 4.31 7.60
CA THR A 75 -0.20 5.67 7.84
C THR A 75 -1.30 6.74 7.80
N ILE A 76 -2.57 6.34 7.79
CA ILE A 76 -3.71 7.26 7.70
C ILE A 76 -3.93 7.92 9.06
N ALA A 77 -3.72 9.23 9.13
CA ALA A 77 -3.77 10.01 10.38
C ALA A 77 -5.19 10.41 10.84
N THR A 78 -6.21 9.69 10.40
CA THR A 78 -7.62 9.95 10.74
C THR A 78 -8.33 8.64 11.07
N VAL A 79 -9.41 8.70 11.85
CA VAL A 79 -10.24 7.52 12.13
C VAL A 79 -10.75 6.93 10.82
N HIS A 80 -10.49 5.65 10.61
CA HIS A 80 -10.97 4.91 9.46
C HIS A 80 -11.06 3.41 9.78
N PRO A 81 -11.86 2.64 9.02
CA PRO A 81 -11.94 1.19 9.21
C PRO A 81 -10.60 0.52 8.86
N LEU A 82 -10.12 -0.37 9.73
CA LEU A 82 -8.94 -1.21 9.47
C LEU A 82 -9.25 -2.38 8.53
N ALA A 83 -10.52 -2.82 8.47
CA ALA A 83 -11.03 -3.69 7.42
C ALA A 83 -11.39 -2.84 6.19
N PRO A 84 -10.89 -3.14 4.99
CA PRO A 84 -10.60 -4.47 4.43
C PRO A 84 -9.09 -4.71 4.23
N VAL A 85 -8.28 -3.99 5.01
CA VAL A 85 -6.83 -3.96 4.85
C VAL A 85 -6.14 -5.07 5.66
N ALA A 86 -6.90 -5.88 6.41
CA ALA A 86 -6.44 -7.04 7.19
C ALA A 86 -6.99 -8.35 6.60
#